data_AF-A0A0F9TCH1-F1
#
_entry.id   AF-A0A0F9TCH1-F1
#
_cell.length_a   1.000
_cell.length_b   1.000
_cell.length_c   1.000
_cell.angle_alpha   90.00
_cell.angle_beta   90.00
_cell.angle_gamma   90.00
#
_symmetry.space_group_name_H-M   'P 1'
#
loop_
_entity.id
_entity.type
_entity.pdbx_description
1 polymer ?
#
loop_
_entity_poly.entity_id
_entity_poly.type
_entity_poly.pdbx_seq_one_letter_code
_entity_poly.pdbx_strand_id
1 'polypeptide(L)'
;MDKDFSRQFTKCPQCGSEERFLEQLGQELKERGLARPEWSFHMDVREGLVIDQTKEAAIPIGSEVPSYGFKTDICMDCGCMYAVDITRGDIKKPPPPTQIIAPQNRAQRRRDSREGGQPPFSLS
;
A
#
# COMPACT_ATOMS: atom_id res chain seq x y z
N MET A 1 12.94 -22.69 6.13
CA MET A 1 13.39 -22.13 7.43
C MET A 1 12.33 -21.12 7.79
N ASP A 2 11.32 -21.52 8.56
CA ASP A 2 10.16 -20.69 8.87
C ASP A 2 10.62 -19.42 9.59
N LYS A 3 10.64 -18.31 8.86
CA LYS A 3 10.95 -16.98 9.41
C LYS A 3 9.81 -16.01 9.11
N ASP A 4 8.60 -16.53 9.08
CA ASP A 4 7.41 -15.70 9.27
C ASP A 4 7.47 -15.20 10.72
N PHE A 5 7.71 -13.89 10.85
CA PHE A 5 7.79 -13.23 12.14
C PHE A 5 6.57 -12.32 12.23
N SER A 6 5.61 -12.70 13.06
CA SER A 6 4.49 -11.84 13.43
C SER A 6 4.60 -11.47 14.89
N ARG A 7 4.45 -10.19 15.19
CA ARG A 7 4.40 -9.66 16.54
C ARG A 7 3.21 -8.72 16.69
N GLN A 8 2.30 -9.11 17.57
CA GLN A 8 1.17 -8.29 17.98
C GLN A 8 1.49 -7.59 19.31
N PHE A 9 1.07 -6.34 19.42
CA PHE A 9 1.23 -5.53 20.61
C PHE A 9 -0.14 -5.30 21.20
N THR A 10 -0.43 -5.90 22.36
CA THR A 10 -1.74 -5.77 23.03
C THR A 10 -1.87 -4.46 23.81
N LYS A 11 -0.77 -3.98 24.40
CA LYS A 11 -0.74 -2.79 25.26
C LYS A 11 -0.06 -1.61 24.59
N CYS A 12 -0.56 -0.41 24.89
CA CYS A 12 0.08 0.85 24.54
C CYS A 12 1.48 0.89 25.17
N PRO A 13 2.54 1.15 24.39
CA PRO A 13 3.91 1.20 24.92
C PRO A 13 4.15 2.40 25.85
N GLN A 14 3.29 3.43 25.81
CA GLN A 14 3.43 4.64 26.60
C GLN A 14 2.72 4.55 27.96
N CYS A 15 1.45 4.13 28.00
CA CYS A 15 0.64 4.11 29.22
C CYS A 15 0.17 2.73 29.67
N GLY A 16 0.44 1.68 28.88
CA GLY A 16 0.03 0.30 29.19
C GLY A 16 -1.45 -0.03 28.94
N SER A 17 -2.26 0.95 28.50
CA SER A 17 -3.68 0.76 28.17
C SER A 17 -3.88 -0.23 27.02
N GLU A 18 -4.97 -0.98 27.08
CA GLU A 18 -5.42 -1.88 26.01
C GLU A 18 -6.48 -1.20 25.11
N GLU A 19 -6.92 0.01 25.46
CA GLU A 19 -8.00 0.71 24.76
C GLU A 19 -7.49 1.42 23.50
N ARG A 20 -8.05 1.03 22.36
CA ARG A 20 -7.66 1.52 21.03
C ARG A 20 -8.85 2.08 20.28
N PHE A 21 -8.61 3.22 19.66
CA PHE A 21 -9.66 4.01 19.06
C PHE A 21 -10.34 3.29 17.90
N LEU A 22 -9.58 2.76 16.92
CA LEU A 22 -10.19 2.14 15.75
C LEU A 22 -10.70 0.73 16.02
N GLU A 23 -10.09 0.02 16.95
CA GLU A 23 -10.63 -1.26 17.42
C GLU A 23 -12.01 -1.08 18.06
N GLN A 24 -12.18 -0.14 18.98
CA GLN A 24 -13.48 0.17 19.59
C GLN A 24 -14.49 0.68 18.56
N LEU A 25 -14.09 1.61 17.69
CA LEU A 25 -14.96 2.11 16.62
C LEU A 25 -15.41 0.97 15.70
N GLY A 26 -14.50 0.05 15.37
CA GLY A 26 -14.80 -1.14 14.58
C GLY A 26 -15.80 -2.07 15.26
N GLN A 27 -15.68 -2.25 16.58
CA GLN A 27 -16.66 -3.01 17.37
C GLN A 27 -18.03 -2.34 17.35
N GLU A 28 -18.10 -1.03 17.58
CA GLU A 28 -19.37 -0.27 17.52
C GLU A 28 -20.05 -0.42 16.15
N LEU A 29 -19.29 -0.29 15.05
CA LEU A 29 -19.84 -0.44 13.70
C LEU A 29 -20.36 -1.86 13.43
N LYS A 30 -19.71 -2.89 13.98
CA LYS A 30 -20.15 -4.28 13.86
C LYS A 30 -21.43 -4.54 14.65
N GLU A 31 -21.49 -4.06 15.89
CA GLU A 31 -22.68 -4.17 16.76
C GLU A 31 -23.90 -3.50 16.13
N ARG A 32 -23.68 -2.39 15.41
CA ARG A 32 -24.72 -1.66 14.68
C ARG A 32 -25.09 -2.28 13.33
N GLY A 33 -24.45 -3.38 12.92
CA GLY A 33 -24.66 -4.03 11.62
C GLY A 33 -24.18 -3.20 10.42
N LEU A 34 -23.31 -2.20 10.65
CA LEU A 34 -22.76 -1.32 9.63
C LEU A 34 -21.42 -1.83 9.06
N ALA A 35 -20.78 -2.76 9.76
CA ALA A 35 -19.56 -3.42 9.33
C ALA A 35 -19.69 -4.94 9.39
N ARG A 36 -18.92 -5.64 8.57
CA ARG A 36 -18.92 -7.10 8.59
C ARG A 36 -18.13 -7.63 9.79
N PRO A 37 -18.51 -8.78 10.37
CA PRO A 37 -17.82 -9.34 11.54
C PRO A 37 -16.32 -9.58 11.29
N GLU A 38 -15.95 -9.98 10.07
CA GLU A 38 -14.58 -10.28 9.66
C GLU A 38 -13.69 -9.05 9.44
N TRP A 39 -14.24 -7.83 9.43
CA TRP A 39 -13.43 -6.63 9.18
C TRP A 39 -12.58 -6.24 10.38
N SER A 40 -11.30 -5.94 10.15
CA SER A 40 -10.40 -5.35 11.14
C SER A 40 -10.14 -3.89 10.81
N PHE A 41 -10.31 -3.00 11.78
CA PHE A 41 -10.14 -1.56 11.59
C PHE A 41 -8.80 -1.11 12.17
N HIS A 42 -8.02 -0.43 11.34
CA HIS A 42 -6.70 0.10 11.67
C HIS A 42 -6.49 1.42 10.94
N MET A 43 -5.63 2.28 11.48
CA MET A 43 -5.46 3.65 10.99
C MET A 43 -4.64 3.69 9.72
N ASP A 44 -3.55 2.93 9.74
CA ASP A 44 -2.65 2.79 8.61
C ASP A 44 -2.27 1.31 8.52
N VAL A 45 -2.40 0.76 7.33
CA VAL A 45 -1.98 -0.60 6.98
C VAL A 45 -0.98 -0.43 5.85
N ARG A 46 0.30 -0.63 6.16
CA ARG A 46 1.39 -0.55 5.18
C ARG A 46 1.95 -1.92 4.93
N GLU A 47 1.94 -2.31 3.67
CA GLU A 47 2.57 -3.54 3.20
C GLU A 47 3.59 -3.19 2.13
N GLY A 48 4.72 -3.89 2.11
CA GLY A 48 5.78 -3.57 1.17
C GLY A 48 6.83 -4.66 1.05
N LEU A 49 7.67 -4.48 0.03
CA LEU A 49 8.83 -5.32 -0.23
C LEU A 49 10.09 -4.68 0.34
N VAL A 50 10.97 -5.49 0.93
CA VAL A 50 12.29 -5.04 1.35
C VAL A 50 13.30 -5.40 0.25
N ILE A 51 13.27 -4.65 -0.85
CA ILE A 51 14.17 -4.85 -1.99
C ILE A 51 14.80 -3.52 -2.37
N ASP A 52 16.11 -3.54 -2.63
CA ASP A 52 16.80 -2.44 -3.30
C ASP A 52 16.24 -2.29 -4.72
N GLN A 53 15.63 -1.14 -5.01
CA GLN A 53 14.98 -0.87 -6.30
C GLN A 53 15.90 -1.13 -7.50
N THR A 54 17.22 -0.93 -7.35
CA THR A 54 18.19 -1.18 -8.43
C THR A 54 18.35 -2.67 -8.74
N LYS A 55 18.11 -3.53 -7.75
CA LYS A 55 18.19 -5.00 -7.86
C LYS A 55 16.83 -5.63 -8.10
N GLU A 56 15.75 -4.90 -7.86
CA GLU A 56 14.39 -5.39 -8.03
C GLU A 56 14.18 -5.92 -9.45
N ALA A 57 14.62 -5.20 -10.49
CA ALA A 57 14.49 -5.61 -11.89
C ALA A 57 15.19 -6.95 -12.21
N ALA A 58 16.26 -7.30 -11.50
CA ALA A 58 17.00 -8.54 -11.70
C ALA A 58 16.33 -9.76 -11.07
N ILE A 59 15.39 -9.56 -10.13
CA ILE A 59 14.67 -10.66 -9.49
C ILE A 59 13.59 -11.17 -10.45
N PRO A 60 13.55 -12.47 -10.77
CA PRO A 60 12.51 -13.05 -11.62
C PRO A 60 11.11 -12.83 -11.04
N ILE A 61 10.12 -12.62 -11.93
CA ILE A 61 8.71 -12.59 -11.52
C ILE A 61 8.35 -13.95 -10.91
N GLY A 62 7.60 -13.93 -9.80
CA GLY A 62 7.21 -15.14 -9.10
C GLY A 62 8.23 -15.68 -8.10
N SER A 63 9.44 -15.10 -8.02
CA SER A 63 10.37 -15.38 -6.92
C SER A 63 9.79 -14.91 -5.58
N GLU A 64 10.04 -15.69 -4.53
CA GLU A 64 9.73 -15.30 -3.15
C GLU A 64 10.67 -14.19 -2.71
N VAL A 65 10.09 -13.08 -2.27
CA VAL A 65 10.82 -11.90 -1.83
C VAL A 65 10.33 -11.48 -0.43
N PRO A 66 11.24 -11.05 0.46
CA PRO A 66 10.87 -10.62 1.79
C PRO A 66 9.91 -9.43 1.75
N SER A 67 8.84 -9.54 2.52
CA SER A 67 7.85 -8.50 2.72
C SER A 67 7.73 -8.10 4.18
N TYR A 68 7.14 -6.93 4.40
CA TYR A 68 6.69 -6.47 5.69
C TYR A 68 5.23 -6.02 5.64
N GLY A 69 4.57 -6.09 6.79
CA GLY A 69 3.27 -5.50 7.07
C GLY A 69 3.31 -4.76 8.40
N PHE A 70 2.77 -3.55 8.43
CA PHE A 70 2.57 -2.75 9.64
C PHE A 70 1.12 -2.34 9.73
N LYS A 71 0.48 -2.62 10.87
CA LYS A 71 -0.83 -2.06 11.22
C LYS A 71 -0.65 -1.13 12.40
N THR A 72 -1.24 0.05 12.34
CA THR A 72 -1.16 1.05 13.42
C THR A 72 -2.55 1.42 13.95
N ASP A 73 -2.58 1.83 15.20
CA ASP A 73 -3.78 2.35 15.88
C ASP A 73 -3.38 3.43 16.90
N ILE A 74 -4.38 4.09 17.50
CA ILE A 74 -4.25 5.16 18.47
C ILE A 74 -4.76 4.68 19.83
N CYS A 75 -3.96 4.86 20.88
CA CYS A 75 -4.38 4.64 22.26
C CYS A 75 -5.41 5.69 22.68
N MET A 76 -6.54 5.26 23.26
CA MET A 76 -7.59 6.18 23.69
C MET A 76 -7.25 6.97 24.95
N ASP A 77 -6.40 6.44 25.82
CA ASP A 77 -6.08 7.09 27.10
C ASP A 77 -5.01 8.18 26.97
N CYS A 78 -4.01 7.96 26.11
CA CYS A 78 -2.86 8.88 25.99
C CYS A 78 -2.63 9.45 24.59
N GLY A 79 -3.44 9.05 23.58
CA GLY A 79 -3.30 9.51 22.20
C GLY A 79 -2.06 8.99 21.46
N CYS A 80 -1.27 8.11 22.08
CA CYS A 80 -0.08 7.53 21.45
C CYS A 80 -0.48 6.68 20.23
N MET A 81 0.12 6.98 19.09
CA MET A 81 0.03 6.17 17.87
C MET A 81 1.13 5.13 17.86
N TYR A 82 0.78 3.86 17.69
CA TYR A 82 1.75 2.77 17.72
C TYR A 82 1.36 1.61 16.79
N ALA A 83 2.36 0.80 16.44
CA ALA A 83 2.13 -0.43 15.69
C ALA A 83 1.44 -1.47 16.59
N VAL A 84 0.29 -1.98 16.14
CA VAL A 84 -0.46 -3.04 16.82
C VAL A 84 -0.11 -4.42 16.28
N ASP A 85 0.34 -4.49 15.03
CA ASP A 85 0.77 -5.71 14.36
C ASP A 85 1.96 -5.39 13.45
N ILE A 86 3.01 -6.19 13.58
CA ILE A 86 4.17 -6.18 12.70
C ILE A 86 4.32 -7.58 12.16
N THR A 87 4.15 -7.72 10.85
CA THR A 87 4.34 -8.98 10.13
C THR A 87 5.53 -8.87 9.21
N ARG A 88 6.31 -9.94 9.18
CA ARG A 88 7.28 -10.25 8.14
C ARG A 88 6.82 -11.54 7.50
N GLY A 89 6.80 -11.57 6.18
CA GLY A 89 6.60 -12.78 5.42
C GLY A 89 7.43 -12.75 4.15
N ASP A 90 7.15 -13.72 3.29
CA ASP A 90 7.63 -13.73 1.92
C ASP A 90 6.41 -13.61 0.99
N ILE A 91 6.49 -12.71 0.01
CA ILE A 91 5.47 -12.62 -1.04
C ILE A 91 6.09 -12.94 -2.39
N LYS A 92 5.28 -13.44 -3.32
CA LYS A 92 5.73 -13.63 -4.69
C LYS A 92 5.82 -12.27 -5.37
N LYS A 93 6.97 -11.99 -5.98
CA LYS A 93 7.17 -10.75 -6.74
C LYS A 93 6.05 -10.60 -7.78
N PRO A 94 5.23 -9.54 -7.69
CA PRO A 94 4.15 -9.32 -8.65
C PRO A 94 4.72 -8.92 -10.01
N PRO A 95 3.97 -9.16 -11.11
CA PRO A 95 4.33 -8.56 -12.40
C PRO A 95 4.31 -7.03 -12.28
N PRO A 96 5.15 -6.32 -13.05
CA PRO A 96 5.11 -4.87 -13.08
C PRO A 96 3.68 -4.41 -13.44
N PRO A 97 3.17 -3.34 -12.81
CA PRO A 97 1.83 -2.86 -13.08
C PRO A 97 1.70 -2.54 -14.57
N THR A 98 0.67 -3.08 -15.20
CA THR A 98 0.39 -2.85 -16.61
C THR A 98 0.20 -1.35 -16.82
N GLN A 99 1.10 -0.71 -17.56
CA GLN A 99 0.86 0.66 -18.00
C GLN A 99 -0.31 0.60 -18.98
N ILE A 100 -1.50 0.97 -18.50
CA ILE A 100 -2.65 1.18 -19.38
C ILE A 100 -2.29 2.39 -20.22
N ILE A 101 -1.81 2.16 -21.44
CA ILE A 101 -1.73 3.21 -22.45
C ILE A 101 -3.18 3.57 -22.75
N ALA A 102 -3.69 4.60 -22.07
CA ALA A 102 -5.00 5.14 -22.38
C ALA A 102 -5.00 5.48 -23.88
N PRO A 103 -5.95 4.94 -24.68
CA PRO A 103 -5.99 5.26 -26.10
C PRO A 103 -6.10 6.78 -26.22
N GLN A 104 -5.15 7.41 -26.94
CA GLN A 104 -5.16 8.85 -27.15
C GLN A 104 -6.54 9.26 -27.68
N ASN A 105 -7.24 10.10 -26.92
CA ASN A 105 -8.55 10.62 -27.33
C ASN A 105 -8.43 11.33 -28.68
N ARG A 106 -9.45 11.19 -29.53
CA ARG A 106 -9.48 11.71 -30.91
C ARG A 106 -9.11 13.20 -31.03
N ALA A 107 -9.41 13.98 -29.99
CA ALA A 107 -9.05 15.40 -29.90
C ALA A 107 -7.53 15.64 -29.78
N GLN A 108 -6.81 14.75 -29.10
CA GLN A 108 -5.36 14.83 -28.88
C GLN A 108 -4.61 14.46 -30.17
N ARG A 109 -5.02 13.39 -30.86
CA ARG A 109 -4.48 13.04 -32.19
C ARG A 109 -4.58 14.20 -33.20
N ARG A 110 -5.68 14.96 -33.18
CA ARG A 110 -5.86 16.11 -34.09
C ARG A 110 -4.92 17.28 -33.78
N ARG A 111 -4.50 17.43 -32.53
CA ARG A 111 -3.60 18.49 -32.09
C ARG A 111 -2.15 18.14 -32.46
N ASP A 112 -1.73 16.90 -32.17
CA ASP A 112 -0.39 16.40 -32.53
C ASP A 112 -0.17 16.38 -34.06
N SER A 113 -1.22 16.08 -34.84
CA SER A 113 -1.17 16.13 -36.31
C SER A 113 -1.01 17.55 -36.89
N ARG A 114 -1.31 18.60 -36.12
CA ARG A 114 -1.17 20.00 -36.55
C ARG A 114 0.22 20.57 -36.27
N GLU A 115 0.93 20.05 -35.27
CA GLU A 115 2.23 20.57 -34.84
C GLU A 115 3.41 19.88 -35.55
N GLY A 116 3.22 18.71 -36.18
CA GLY A 116 4.24 18.03 -36.98
C GLY A 116 4.45 18.57 -38.41
N GLY A 117 3.73 19.64 -38.79
CA GLY A 117 3.82 20.24 -40.12
C GLY A 117 4.91 21.30 -40.22
N GLN A 118 6.17 20.89 -40.33
CA GLN A 118 7.26 21.77 -40.74
C GLN A 118 7.03 22.20 -42.20
N PRO A 119 6.88 23.50 -42.54
CA PRO A 119 6.75 23.90 -43.93
C PRO A 119 8.12 23.79 -44.64
N PRO A 120 8.10 23.51 -45.95
CA PRO A 120 9.31 23.22 -46.71
C PRO A 120 9.95 24.52 -47.23
N PHE A 121 11.25 24.43 -47.54
CA PHE A 121 12.04 25.40 -48.30
C PHE A 121 12.44 26.71 -47.59
N SER A 122 13.68 26.72 -47.08
CA SER A 122 14.55 27.90 -47.18
C SER A 122 15.30 27.83 -48.52
N LEU A 123 14.93 28.68 -49.48
CA LEU A 123 15.78 28.97 -50.64
C LEU A 123 16.36 30.39 -50.47
N SER A 124 17.68 30.39 -50.28
CA SER A 124 18.71 31.34 -50.74
C SER A 124 18.28 32.76 -51.12
#